data_AF-A0A949IN21-F1
#
_entry.id   AF-A0A949IN21-F1
#
_cell.length_a   1.000
_cell.length_b   1.000
_cell.length_c   1.000
_cell.angle_alpha   90.00
_cell.angle_beta   90.00
_cell.angle_gamma   90.00
#
_symmetry.space_group_name_H-M   'P 1'
#
loop_
_entity.id
_entity.type
_entity.pdbx_description
1 polymer ?
#
loop_
_entity_poly.entity_id
_entity_poly.type
_entity_poly.pdbx_seq_one_letter_code
_entity_poly.pdbx_strand_id
1 'polypeptide(L)'
;MNYFPFQIAIVLIGLAFVVLVILPRLKNFFELQYLAWVTHPKLGPVDHTPAAILSKQSYIEGSKSVQRALAYGTYATRWSLKVIEVPEPIEKAIRVVGHVTTPAIKGGLVPNSSADSREEFISIKLEVDVKQRGTGCFITWHFYPSDPALFERQQQISDFRLQLLLLRTNYHLLKELEKAPARANV
;
A
#
# COMPACT_ATOMS: atom_id res chain seq x y z
N MET A 1 -2.26 46.94 -32.89
CA MET A 1 -1.51 46.02 -32.00
C MET A 1 -2.21 44.67 -32.05
N ASN A 2 -1.53 43.63 -32.55
CA ASN A 2 -2.12 42.31 -32.73
C ASN A 2 -2.18 41.60 -31.36
N TYR A 3 -3.39 41.42 -30.82
CA TYR A 3 -3.64 40.73 -29.54
C TYR A 3 -3.58 39.18 -29.66
N PHE A 4 -3.47 38.67 -30.88
CA PHE A 4 -3.50 37.24 -31.20
C PHE A 4 -2.39 36.38 -30.54
N PRO A 5 -1.10 36.77 -30.54
CA PRO A 5 -0.05 35.95 -29.91
C PRO A 5 -0.17 35.91 -28.38
N PHE A 6 -0.70 36.97 -27.77
CA PHE A 6 -0.88 37.06 -26.32
C PHE A 6 -2.01 36.15 -25.81
N GLN A 7 -3.11 36.06 -26.56
CA GLN A 7 -4.23 35.15 -26.24
C GLN A 7 -3.82 33.67 -26.36
N ILE A 8 -3.05 33.30 -27.39
CA ILE A 8 -2.56 31.93 -27.57
C ILE A 8 -1.59 31.55 -26.43
N ALA A 9 -0.70 32.47 -26.02
CA ALA A 9 0.22 32.22 -24.91
C ALA A 9 -0.51 31.97 -23.59
N ILE A 10 -1.57 32.72 -23.29
CA ILE A 10 -2.39 32.51 -22.08
C ILE A 10 -3.06 31.12 -22.10
N VAL A 11 -3.60 30.70 -23.23
CA VAL A 11 -4.23 29.39 -23.37
C VAL A 11 -3.20 28.26 -23.18
N LEU A 12 -2.00 28.41 -23.75
CA LEU A 12 -0.92 27.42 -23.59
C LEU A 12 -0.41 27.33 -22.15
N ILE A 13 -0.26 28.46 -21.46
CA ILE A 13 0.14 28.49 -20.04
C ILE A 13 -0.95 27.87 -19.17
N GLY A 14 -2.23 28.20 -19.44
CA GLY A 14 -3.37 27.59 -18.76
C GLY A 14 -3.40 26.07 -18.96
N LEU A 15 -3.22 25.61 -20.19
CA LEU A 15 -3.15 24.18 -20.51
C LEU A 15 -1.96 23.49 -19.81
N ALA A 16 -0.78 24.11 -19.83
CA ALA A 16 0.40 23.59 -19.14
C ALA A 16 0.17 23.48 -17.63
N PHE A 17 -0.51 24.46 -17.02
CA PHE A 17 -0.88 24.40 -15.60
C PHE A 17 -1.84 23.24 -15.31
N VAL A 18 -2.86 23.02 -16.13
CA VAL A 18 -3.77 21.87 -15.97
C VAL A 18 -2.99 20.55 -16.08
N VAL A 19 -2.13 20.42 -17.09
CA VAL A 19 -1.38 19.18 -17.35
C VAL A 19 -0.34 18.90 -16.27
N LEU A 20 0.38 19.92 -15.78
CA LEU A 20 1.48 19.73 -14.84
C LEU A 20 1.05 19.73 -13.37
N VAL A 21 -0.05 20.42 -13.02
CA VAL A 21 -0.46 20.59 -11.63
C VAL A 21 -1.74 19.80 -11.31
N ILE A 22 -2.74 19.87 -12.19
CA ILE A 22 -4.06 19.29 -11.92
C ILE A 22 -4.08 17.79 -12.24
N LEU A 23 -3.61 17.39 -13.42
CA LEU A 23 -3.64 15.97 -13.84
C LEU A 23 -2.91 15.03 -12.86
N PRO A 24 -1.71 15.33 -12.33
CA PRO A 24 -1.05 14.42 -11.39
C PRO A 24 -1.85 14.24 -10.09
N ARG A 25 -2.49 15.31 -9.60
CA ARG A 25 -3.34 15.26 -8.41
C ARG A 25 -4.61 14.45 -8.65
N LEU A 26 -5.24 14.64 -9.81
CA LEU A 26 -6.41 13.85 -10.22
C LEU A 26 -6.06 12.37 -10.35
N LYS A 27 -4.95 12.02 -11.01
CA LYS A 27 -4.50 10.63 -11.14
C LYS A 27 -4.37 9.95 -9.78
N ASN A 28 -3.70 10.62 -8.84
CA ASN A 28 -3.51 10.14 -7.48
C ASN A 28 -4.84 9.94 -6.74
N PHE A 29 -5.78 10.87 -6.89
CA PHE A 29 -7.12 10.75 -6.32
C PHE A 29 -7.90 9.57 -6.93
N PHE A 30 -7.94 9.44 -8.25
CA PHE A 30 -8.61 8.33 -8.92
C PHE A 30 -7.99 6.98 -8.56
N GLU A 31 -6.67 6.92 -8.43
CA GLU A 31 -5.98 5.71 -7.99
C GLU A 31 -6.43 5.29 -6.58
N LEU A 32 -6.49 6.24 -5.63
CA LEU A 32 -6.94 5.95 -4.28
C LEU A 32 -8.38 5.43 -4.26
N GLN A 33 -9.28 6.10 -5.00
CA GLN A 33 -10.68 5.67 -5.12
C GLN A 33 -10.81 4.28 -5.75
N TYR A 34 -10.05 4.00 -6.82
CA TYR A 34 -10.04 2.70 -7.47
C TYR A 34 -9.53 1.59 -6.53
N LEU A 35 -8.42 1.82 -5.83
CA LEU A 35 -7.87 0.85 -4.90
C LEU A 35 -8.81 0.60 -3.71
N ALA A 36 -9.42 1.64 -3.15
CA ALA A 36 -10.41 1.52 -2.09
C ALA A 36 -11.63 0.72 -2.56
N TRP A 37 -12.14 1.00 -3.77
CA TRP A 37 -13.28 0.28 -4.34
C TRP A 37 -13.02 -1.22 -4.52
N VAL A 38 -11.80 -1.62 -4.91
CA VAL A 38 -11.44 -3.03 -5.09
C VAL A 38 -11.15 -3.74 -3.77
N THR A 39 -10.50 -3.06 -2.82
CA THR A 39 -9.99 -3.69 -1.59
C THR A 39 -11.02 -3.70 -0.46
N HIS A 40 -11.82 -2.63 -0.28
CA HIS A 40 -12.76 -2.51 0.83
C HIS A 40 -13.80 -3.64 0.91
N PRO A 41 -14.41 -4.11 -0.19
CA PRO A 41 -15.40 -5.18 -0.11
C PRO A 41 -14.83 -6.51 0.40
N LYS A 42 -13.51 -6.72 0.26
CA LYS A 42 -12.84 -7.98 0.62
C LYS A 42 -12.13 -7.90 1.97
N LEU A 43 -11.59 -6.73 2.31
CA LEU A 43 -10.69 -6.54 3.44
C LEU A 43 -11.27 -5.65 4.55
N GLY A 44 -12.37 -4.95 4.30
CA GLY A 44 -12.88 -3.91 5.18
C GLY A 44 -12.22 -2.54 4.92
N PRO A 45 -12.48 -1.54 5.79
CA PRO A 45 -11.92 -0.20 5.64
C PRO A 45 -10.37 -0.20 5.68
N VAL A 46 -9.74 0.89 5.21
CA VAL A 46 -8.28 1.05 5.28
C VAL A 46 -7.84 1.06 6.74
N ASP A 47 -7.36 -0.09 7.20
CA ASP A 47 -6.92 -0.29 8.56
C ASP A 47 -5.57 -1.02 8.60
N HIS A 48 -4.90 -0.92 9.74
CA HIS A 48 -3.66 -1.62 10.02
C HIS A 48 -3.86 -3.14 10.20
N THR A 49 -5.11 -3.58 10.38
CA THR A 49 -5.49 -5.00 10.51
C THR A 49 -6.57 -5.40 9.49
N PRO A 50 -6.22 -5.56 8.21
CA PRO A 50 -7.16 -5.98 7.18
C PRO A 50 -7.69 -7.40 7.43
N ALA A 51 -8.88 -7.70 6.88
CA ALA A 51 -9.51 -9.01 7.05
C ALA A 51 -8.68 -10.15 6.43
N ALA A 52 -8.79 -11.34 7.03
CA ALA A 52 -8.12 -12.53 6.55
C ALA A 52 -8.70 -13.04 5.22
N ILE A 53 -7.85 -13.67 4.40
CA ILE A 53 -8.24 -14.23 3.11
C ILE A 53 -8.00 -15.73 3.06
N LEU A 54 -8.97 -16.44 2.49
CA LEU A 54 -8.84 -17.83 2.09
C LEU A 54 -8.40 -17.91 0.63
N SER A 55 -7.29 -18.59 0.36
CA SER A 55 -6.83 -18.88 -1.00
C SER A 55 -6.84 -20.38 -1.27
N LYS A 56 -7.16 -20.75 -2.51
CA LYS A 56 -7.10 -22.13 -3.00
C LYS A 56 -5.66 -22.59 -3.31
N GLN A 57 -4.69 -21.68 -3.27
CA GLN A 57 -3.27 -21.99 -3.48
C GLN A 57 -2.73 -22.84 -2.33
N SER A 58 -1.69 -23.65 -2.60
CA SER A 58 -0.93 -24.28 -1.52
C SER A 58 -0.24 -23.20 -0.67
N TYR A 59 0.03 -23.46 0.61
CA TYR A 59 0.67 -22.47 1.49
C TYR A 59 2.05 -22.02 0.99
N ILE A 60 2.80 -22.91 0.32
CA ILE A 60 4.09 -22.59 -0.31
C ILE A 60 3.88 -21.62 -1.48
N GLU A 61 2.95 -21.90 -2.39
CA GLU A 61 2.63 -21.00 -3.50
C GLU A 61 2.06 -19.67 -3.01
N GLY A 62 1.20 -19.70 -2.00
CA GLY A 62 0.66 -18.52 -1.32
C GLY A 62 1.79 -17.63 -0.79
N SER A 63 2.78 -18.22 -0.11
CA SER A 63 3.95 -17.46 0.37
C SER A 63 4.77 -16.83 -0.76
N LYS A 64 4.93 -17.53 -1.89
CA LYS A 64 5.61 -17.00 -3.09
C LYS A 64 4.80 -15.88 -3.75
N SER A 65 3.48 -16.00 -3.79
CA SER A 65 2.57 -14.96 -4.28
C SER A 65 2.63 -13.71 -3.41
N VAL A 66 2.69 -13.87 -2.07
CA VAL A 66 2.90 -12.77 -1.13
C VAL A 66 4.26 -12.10 -1.37
N GLN A 67 5.34 -12.87 -1.50
CA GLN A 67 6.66 -12.33 -1.80
C GLN A 67 6.68 -11.55 -3.13
N ARG A 68 6.04 -12.08 -4.18
CA ARG A 68 5.91 -11.39 -5.48
C ARG A 68 5.09 -10.10 -5.35
N ALA A 69 3.99 -10.13 -4.60
CA ALA A 69 3.16 -8.95 -4.38
C ALA A 69 3.94 -7.82 -3.70
N LEU A 70 4.74 -8.15 -2.69
CA LEU A 70 5.53 -7.15 -1.96
C LEU A 70 6.79 -6.72 -2.73
N ALA A 71 7.35 -7.62 -3.55
CA ALA A 71 8.49 -7.32 -4.42
C ALA A 71 8.11 -6.44 -5.62
N TYR A 72 6.84 -6.46 -6.06
CA TYR A 72 6.34 -5.61 -7.15
C TYR A 72 6.30 -4.11 -6.79
N GLY A 73 6.81 -3.73 -5.62
CA GLY A 73 6.81 -2.36 -5.11
C GLY A 73 7.15 -1.31 -6.15
N THR A 74 6.27 -0.31 -6.29
CA THR A 74 6.57 0.91 -7.06
C THR A 74 7.73 1.64 -6.38
N TYR A 75 8.42 2.57 -7.08
CA TYR A 75 9.62 3.24 -6.55
C TYR A 75 9.47 3.84 -5.13
N ALA A 76 8.24 4.17 -4.72
CA ALA A 76 7.89 4.72 -3.40
C ALA A 76 7.48 3.68 -2.33
N THR A 77 7.34 2.39 -2.69
CA THR A 77 6.79 1.34 -1.82
C THR A 77 7.59 0.04 -1.91
N ARG A 78 8.92 0.15 -1.86
CA ARG A 78 9.81 -1.02 -1.88
C ARG A 78 9.90 -1.62 -0.48
N TRP A 79 9.32 -2.79 -0.30
CA TRP A 79 9.41 -3.55 0.94
C TRP A 79 10.73 -4.32 1.01
N SER A 80 11.45 -4.19 2.13
CA SER A 80 12.56 -5.09 2.44
C SER A 80 12.01 -6.36 3.07
N LEU A 81 12.21 -7.51 2.41
CA LEU A 81 11.54 -8.77 2.73
C LEU A 81 12.44 -9.74 3.51
N LYS A 82 11.88 -10.36 4.54
CA LYS A 82 12.44 -11.50 5.26
C LYS A 82 11.40 -12.60 5.36
N VAL A 83 11.73 -13.80 4.89
CA VAL A 83 10.86 -14.98 4.98
C VAL A 83 11.30 -15.82 6.16
N ILE A 84 10.34 -16.22 6.99
CA ILE A 84 10.56 -17.02 8.18
C ILE A 84 9.59 -18.20 8.10
N GLU A 85 10.14 -19.41 8.01
CA GLU A 85 9.34 -20.61 8.16
C GLU A 85 9.13 -20.84 9.66
N VAL A 86 7.87 -20.97 10.07
CA VAL A 86 7.51 -21.25 11.47
C VAL A 86 7.11 -22.71 11.54
N PRO A 87 8.01 -23.61 11.98
CA PRO A 87 7.69 -25.01 12.15
C PRO A 87 6.86 -25.17 13.43
N GLU A 88 5.54 -24.99 13.34
CA GLU A 88 4.65 -25.38 14.44
C GLU A 88 4.26 -26.86 14.31
N PRO A 89 4.13 -27.59 15.43
CA PRO A 89 3.76 -29.01 15.42
C PRO A 89 2.32 -29.27 14.94
N ILE A 90 1.46 -28.25 14.90
CA ILE A 90 0.02 -28.38 14.61
C ILE A 90 -0.34 -27.74 13.25
N GLU A 91 0.27 -26.60 12.90
CA GLU A 91 -0.01 -25.91 11.63
C GLU A 91 1.29 -25.48 10.92
N LYS A 92 1.44 -25.84 9.64
CA LYS A 92 2.55 -25.31 8.83
C LYS A 92 2.26 -23.85 8.47
N ALA A 93 3.16 -22.95 8.86
CA ALA A 93 3.03 -21.54 8.59
C ALA A 93 4.33 -20.96 8.00
N ILE A 94 4.16 -20.06 7.02
CA ILE A 94 5.26 -19.23 6.48
C ILE A 94 4.91 -17.79 6.79
N ARG A 95 5.80 -17.10 7.49
CA ARG A 95 5.70 -15.66 7.77
C ARG A 95 6.58 -14.90 6.80
N VAL A 96 6.00 -13.94 6.10
CA VAL A 96 6.72 -12.97 5.27
C VAL A 96 6.68 -11.63 5.98
N VAL A 97 7.85 -11.14 6.38
CA VAL A 97 8.01 -9.84 7.04
C VAL A 97 8.53 -8.83 6.04
N GLY A 98 7.80 -7.74 5.84
CA GLY A 98 8.20 -6.59 5.03
C GLY A 98 8.53 -5.39 5.91
N HIS A 99 9.51 -4.58 5.53
CA HIS A 99 9.77 -3.27 6.14
C HIS A 99 9.75 -2.17 5.08
N VAL A 100 9.08 -1.05 5.38
CA VAL A 100 9.07 0.15 4.54
C VAL A 100 9.18 1.40 5.42
N THR A 101 9.80 2.45 4.90
CA THR A 101 9.87 3.75 5.54
C THR A 101 9.11 4.76 4.69
N THR A 102 8.17 5.48 5.28
CA THR A 102 7.37 6.52 4.61
C THR A 102 7.53 7.85 5.33
N PRO A 103 7.64 8.98 4.62
CA PRO A 103 7.56 10.29 5.24
C PRO A 103 6.16 10.51 5.84
N ALA A 104 6.11 11.10 7.02
CA ALA A 104 4.89 11.47 7.74
C ALA A 104 4.54 12.95 7.48
N ILE A 105 3.26 13.25 7.31
CA ILE A 105 2.81 14.64 7.24
C ILE A 105 2.79 15.21 8.66
N LYS A 106 3.51 16.31 8.95
CA LYS A 106 3.31 17.06 10.20
C LYS A 106 1.92 17.70 10.17
N GLY A 107 0.91 16.95 10.61
CA GLY A 107 -0.47 17.40 10.72
C GLY A 107 -0.63 18.27 11.96
N GLY A 108 -0.59 19.59 11.78
CA GLY A 108 -0.99 20.52 12.82
C GLY A 108 -0.77 21.98 12.43
N LEU A 109 -1.85 22.75 12.45
CA LEU A 109 -1.91 24.19 12.72
C LEU A 109 -1.31 24.51 14.11
N VAL A 110 -0.09 24.04 14.39
CA VAL A 110 0.65 24.38 15.60
C VAL A 110 1.75 25.34 15.16
N PRO A 111 1.53 26.67 15.31
CA PRO A 111 2.60 27.61 15.15
C PRO A 111 3.46 27.47 16.40
N ASN A 112 4.50 26.64 16.33
CA ASN A 112 5.77 26.78 17.06
C ASN A 112 6.50 25.46 17.06
N SER A 113 7.57 25.38 16.29
CA SER A 113 8.92 25.33 16.87
C SER A 113 9.93 25.25 15.73
N SER A 114 10.84 26.23 15.72
CA SER A 114 12.22 26.13 15.24
C SER A 114 12.49 25.38 13.94
N ALA A 115 12.81 26.13 12.90
CA ALA A 115 13.90 26.00 11.91
C ALA A 115 14.69 24.67 11.76
N ASP A 116 14.08 23.51 11.97
CA ASP A 116 14.63 22.19 11.66
C ASP A 116 13.52 21.38 11.00
N SER A 117 13.27 21.70 9.73
CA SER A 117 12.29 21.02 8.87
C SER A 117 12.79 19.66 8.43
N ARG A 118 13.26 18.82 9.38
CA ARG A 118 13.49 17.41 9.12
C ARG A 118 12.11 16.75 8.93
N GLU A 119 11.91 16.21 7.74
CA GLU A 119 10.80 15.29 7.46
C GLU A 119 10.87 14.16 8.49
N GLU A 120 9.77 13.96 9.21
CA GLU A 120 9.65 12.86 10.15
C GLU A 120 9.27 11.60 9.36
N PHE A 121 9.95 10.49 9.61
CA PHE A 121 9.72 9.24 8.88
C PHE A 121 9.08 8.22 9.81
N ILE A 122 8.02 7.57 9.33
CA ILE A 122 7.40 6.42 10.00
C ILE A 122 7.92 5.16 9.32
N SER A 123 8.50 4.26 10.11
CA SER A 123 8.81 2.91 9.65
C SER A 123 7.61 2.02 9.89
N ILE A 124 7.19 1.26 8.88
CA ILE A 124 6.06 0.33 8.96
C ILE A 124 6.60 -1.06 8.67
N LYS A 125 6.36 -1.99 9.60
CA LYS A 125 6.60 -3.41 9.42
C LYS A 125 5.29 -4.08 9.00
N LEU A 126 5.30 -4.85 7.94
CA LEU A 126 4.19 -5.70 7.52
C LEU A 126 4.53 -7.14 7.90
N GLU A 127 3.68 -7.82 8.66
CA GLU A 127 3.78 -9.27 8.82
C GLU A 127 2.63 -9.93 8.09
N VAL A 128 2.95 -10.82 7.15
CA VAL A 128 1.99 -11.67 6.44
C VAL A 128 2.21 -13.11 6.87
N ASP A 129 1.22 -13.70 7.52
CA ASP A 129 1.20 -15.11 7.90
C ASP A 129 0.40 -15.91 6.88
N VAL A 130 1.04 -16.94 6.32
CA VAL A 130 0.43 -17.88 5.38
C VAL A 130 0.37 -19.25 6.04
N LYS A 131 -0.82 -19.66 6.47
CA LYS A 131 -1.08 -20.91 7.17
C LYS A 131 -1.69 -21.95 6.24
N GLN A 132 -1.30 -23.22 6.39
CA GLN A 132 -1.92 -24.31 5.66
C GLN A 132 -3.34 -24.58 6.21
N ARG A 133 -4.34 -24.66 5.33
CA ARG A 133 -5.72 -25.03 5.70
C ARG A 133 -6.33 -25.99 4.67
N GLY A 134 -6.34 -27.27 5.00
CA GLY A 134 -6.78 -28.33 4.08
C GLY A 134 -5.93 -28.35 2.80
N THR A 135 -6.59 -28.24 1.64
CA THR A 135 -5.92 -28.17 0.32
C THR A 135 -5.49 -26.76 -0.08
N GLY A 136 -5.91 -25.74 0.67
CA GLY A 136 -5.60 -24.33 0.42
C GLY A 136 -4.73 -23.71 1.51
N CYS A 137 -4.76 -22.38 1.58
CA CYS A 137 -4.09 -21.61 2.61
C CYS A 137 -4.96 -20.47 3.13
N PHE A 138 -4.72 -20.12 4.39
CA PHE A 138 -5.33 -19.02 5.09
C PHE A 138 -4.26 -17.95 5.31
N ILE A 139 -4.55 -16.72 4.89
CA ILE A 139 -3.57 -15.65 4.80
C ILE A 139 -4.07 -14.47 5.61
N THR A 140 -3.26 -14.02 6.56
CA THR A 140 -3.54 -12.88 7.43
C THR A 140 -2.37 -11.93 7.38
N TRP A 141 -2.61 -10.62 7.39
CA TRP A 141 -1.51 -9.67 7.51
C TRP A 141 -1.85 -8.46 8.35
N HIS A 142 -0.81 -7.90 8.96
CA HIS A 142 -0.93 -6.78 9.89
C HIS A 142 0.20 -5.78 9.66
N PHE A 143 -0.15 -4.50 9.71
CA PHE A 143 0.80 -3.39 9.66
C PHE A 143 1.15 -2.96 11.08
N TYR A 144 2.42 -3.00 11.41
CA TYR A 144 3.01 -2.60 12.69
C TYR A 144 3.84 -1.33 12.48
N PRO A 145 3.28 -0.13 12.72
CA PRO A 145 4.05 1.10 12.68
C PRO A 145 5.06 1.14 13.83
N SER A 146 6.21 1.77 13.60
CA SER A 146 7.24 1.99 14.63
C SER A 146 6.77 2.95 15.72
N ASP A 147 5.89 3.89 15.37
CA ASP A 147 5.21 4.80 16.28
C ASP A 147 3.69 4.74 16.02
N PRO A 148 2.94 4.00 16.86
CA PRO A 148 1.49 3.89 16.74
C PRO A 148 0.77 5.24 16.89
N ALA A 149 1.25 6.14 17.75
CA ALA A 149 0.59 7.41 18.00
C ALA A 149 0.71 8.35 16.80
N LEU A 150 1.87 8.38 16.15
CA LEU A 150 2.03 9.10 14.88
C LEU A 150 1.19 8.48 13.77
N PHE A 151 1.16 7.15 13.67
CA PHE A 151 0.36 6.44 12.67
C PHE A 151 -1.14 6.72 12.81
N GLU A 152 -1.68 6.65 14.03
CA GLU A 152 -3.09 6.99 14.32
C GLU A 152 -3.41 8.44 13.94
N ARG A 153 -2.52 9.38 14.25
CA ARG A 153 -2.68 10.78 13.82
C ARG A 153 -2.68 10.90 12.30
N GLN A 154 -1.77 10.22 11.59
CA GLN A 154 -1.76 10.21 10.12
C GLN A 154 -3.05 9.62 9.53
N GLN A 155 -3.57 8.55 10.13
CA GLN A 155 -4.82 7.92 9.70
C GLN A 155 -6.02 8.85 9.94
N GLN A 156 -6.07 9.54 11.08
CA GLN A 156 -7.11 10.53 11.40
C GLN A 156 -7.11 11.72 10.44
N ILE A 157 -5.94 12.25 10.09
CA ILE A 157 -5.83 13.34 9.11
C ILE A 157 -5.95 12.85 7.66
N SER A 158 -6.23 11.56 7.45
CA SER A 158 -6.33 10.94 6.13
C SER A 158 -5.09 11.22 5.26
N ASP A 159 -3.89 10.98 5.80
CA ASP A 159 -2.64 11.13 5.04
C ASP A 159 -2.70 10.28 3.77
N PHE A 160 -2.76 10.97 2.64
CA PHE A 160 -2.85 10.38 1.31
C PHE A 160 -1.71 9.39 1.03
N ARG A 161 -0.49 9.67 1.50
CA ARG A 161 0.67 8.81 1.26
C ARG A 161 0.53 7.49 2.01
N LEU A 162 0.12 7.57 3.27
CA LEU A 162 -0.11 6.40 4.11
C LEU A 162 -1.27 5.56 3.55
N GLN A 163 -2.40 6.19 3.21
CA GLN A 163 -3.54 5.48 2.63
C GLN A 163 -3.19 4.78 1.33
N LEU A 164 -2.45 5.45 0.44
CA LEU A 164 -2.02 4.87 -0.83
C LEU A 164 -1.06 3.68 -0.62
N LEU A 165 -0.14 3.77 0.35
CA LEU A 165 0.75 2.67 0.71
C LEU A 165 -0.03 1.43 1.16
N LEU A 166 -0.98 1.60 2.10
CA LEU A 166 -1.81 0.52 2.63
C LEU A 166 -2.68 -0.10 1.52
N LEU A 167 -3.39 0.74 0.77
CA LEU A 167 -4.29 0.32 -0.31
C LEU A 167 -3.57 -0.38 -1.46
N ARG A 168 -2.41 0.12 -1.89
CA ARG A 168 -1.59 -0.54 -2.92
C ARG A 168 -1.11 -1.90 -2.43
N THR A 169 -0.61 -1.97 -1.20
CA THR A 169 -0.12 -3.23 -0.62
C THR A 169 -1.25 -4.26 -0.56
N ASN A 170 -2.42 -3.87 -0.06
CA ASN A 170 -3.61 -4.71 -0.01
C ASN A 170 -4.06 -5.18 -1.41
N TYR A 171 -4.08 -4.27 -2.39
CA TYR A 171 -4.44 -4.59 -3.77
C TYR A 171 -3.46 -5.56 -4.41
N HIS A 172 -2.15 -5.35 -4.25
CA HIS A 172 -1.13 -6.24 -4.82
C HIS A 172 -1.18 -7.63 -4.21
N LEU A 173 -1.37 -7.72 -2.89
CA LEU A 173 -1.58 -9.01 -2.21
C LEU A 173 -2.81 -9.72 -2.77
N LEU A 174 -3.95 -9.05 -2.82
CA LEU A 174 -5.18 -9.61 -3.40
C LEU A 174 -4.97 -10.11 -4.82
N LYS A 175 -4.36 -9.28 -5.68
CA LYS A 175 -4.14 -9.59 -7.09
C LYS A 175 -3.26 -10.83 -7.29
N GLU A 176 -2.20 -10.99 -6.51
CA GLU A 176 -1.33 -12.18 -6.62
C GLU A 176 -1.96 -13.43 -6.00
N LEU A 177 -2.77 -13.28 -4.96
CA LEU A 177 -3.47 -14.39 -4.32
C LEU A 177 -4.64 -14.92 -5.15
N GLU A 178 -5.26 -14.06 -5.97
CA GLU A 178 -6.30 -14.44 -6.93
C GLU A 178 -5.74 -15.12 -8.19
N LYS A 179 -4.48 -14.87 -8.53
CA LYS A 179 -3.75 -15.61 -9.58
C LYS A 179 -3.42 -17.02 -9.10
N ALA A 180 -4.44 -17.80 -8.75
CA ALA A 180 -4.29 -19.23 -8.56
C ALA A 180 -3.61 -19.81 -9.81
N PRO A 181 -2.56 -20.62 -9.68
CA PRO A 181 -2.14 -21.43 -10.80
C PRO A 181 -3.34 -22.32 -11.14
N ALA A 182 -3.81 -22.26 -12.39
CA ALA A 182 -4.60 -23.34 -12.94
C ALA A 182 -3.74 -24.59 -12.74
N ARG A 183 -4.10 -25.46 -11.80
CA ARG A 183 -3.38 -26.72 -11.65
C ARG A 183 -3.52 -27.44 -12.99
N ALA A 184 -2.38 -27.57 -13.66
CA ALA A 184 -2.17 -28.62 -14.63
C ALA A 184 -2.50 -29.93 -13.92
N ASN A 185 -3.55 -30.58 -14.37
CA ASN A 185 -3.74 -32.01 -14.11
C ASN A 185 -2.59 -32.72 -14.82
N VAL A 186 -1.59 -33.19 -14.07
CA VAL A 186 -0.68 -34.25 -14.48
C VAL A 186 -0.59 -35.21 -13.30
#